data_AF-A0A6L2MRJ3-F1
#
_entry.id   AF-A0A6L2MRJ3-F1
#
_cell.length_a   1.000
_cell.length_b   1.000
_cell.length_c   1.000
_cell.angle_alpha   90.00
_cell.angle_beta   90.00
_cell.angle_gamma   90.00
#
_symmetry.space_group_name_H-M   'P 1'
#
loop_
_entity.id
_entity.type
_entity.pdbx_description
1 polymer ?
#
loop_
_entity_poly.entity_id
_entity_poly.type
_entity_poly.pdbx_seq_one_letter_code
_entity_poly.pdbx_strand_id
1 'polypeptide(L)'
;MQTQTSNTLHNAIMEAGSKDRPPMLAPGNYVQWKSRIKRYIDTKPNHELIHYCLENPPYELGWKDKRVPNSDGNLTTTTERVFETYKNVTQDIRDQLNTEAEAVQIILTGIDNDIYSTVNACPNACEIWKAIERLKQGESINVQDL
;
A
#
# COMPACT_ATOMS: atom_id res chain seq x y z
N MET A 1 -38.04 -12.03 15.08
CA MET A 1 -37.05 -12.60 14.15
C MET A 1 -36.32 -11.45 13.47
N GLN A 2 -35.15 -11.05 13.98
CA GLN A 2 -34.28 -10.14 13.24
C GLN A 2 -33.64 -10.94 12.10
N THR A 3 -33.82 -10.48 10.86
CA THR A 3 -33.27 -11.14 9.67
C THR A 3 -31.77 -10.92 9.60
N GLN A 4 -31.06 -11.95 9.14
CA GLN A 4 -29.60 -11.98 8.96
C GLN A 4 -29.09 -10.74 8.20
N THR A 5 -29.89 -10.21 7.27
CA THR A 5 -29.63 -8.98 6.50
C THR A 5 -29.52 -7.71 7.35
N SER A 6 -30.33 -7.56 8.40
CA SER A 6 -30.28 -6.37 9.29
C SER A 6 -29.01 -6.35 10.12
N ASN A 7 -28.52 -7.52 10.53
CA ASN A 7 -27.29 -7.64 11.31
C ASN A 7 -26.06 -7.39 10.42
N THR A 8 -26.08 -7.86 9.17
CA THR A 8 -25.03 -7.57 8.19
C THR A 8 -24.92 -6.07 7.90
N LEU A 9 -26.05 -5.37 7.71
CA LEU A 9 -26.04 -3.92 7.46
C LEU A 9 -25.56 -3.13 8.69
N HIS A 10 -26.01 -3.51 9.89
CA HIS A 10 -25.59 -2.86 11.13
C HIS A 10 -24.09 -3.05 11.41
N ASN A 11 -23.55 -4.26 11.20
CA ASN A 11 -22.13 -4.53 11.34
C ASN A 11 -21.30 -3.79 10.29
N ALA A 12 -21.78 -3.67 9.05
CA ALA A 12 -21.11 -2.89 8.00
C ALA A 12 -21.08 -1.39 8.31
N ILE A 13 -22.04 -0.85 9.07
CA ILE A 13 -22.08 0.55 9.53
C ILE A 13 -21.11 0.76 10.70
N MET A 14 -21.05 -0.19 11.64
CA MET A 14 -20.13 -0.16 12.78
C MET A 14 -18.66 -0.33 12.34
N GLU A 15 -18.36 -1.29 11.45
CA GLU A 15 -17.01 -1.47 10.91
C GLU A 15 -16.57 -0.30 10.01
N ALA A 16 -17.51 0.35 9.30
CA ALA A 16 -17.21 1.52 8.49
C ALA A 16 -16.68 2.73 9.31
N GLY A 17 -16.82 2.71 10.64
CA GLY A 17 -16.27 3.70 11.56
C GLY A 17 -15.08 3.21 12.40
N SER A 18 -14.64 1.96 12.25
CA SER A 18 -13.54 1.41 13.06
C SER A 18 -12.20 1.97 12.59
N LYS A 19 -11.42 2.52 13.54
CA LYS A 19 -10.03 2.94 13.30
C LYS A 19 -9.04 1.77 13.34
N ASP A 20 -9.52 0.60 13.78
CA ASP A 20 -8.68 -0.52 14.19
C ASP A 20 -8.53 -1.56 13.08
N ARG A 21 -9.47 -1.62 12.13
CA ARG A 21 -9.44 -2.56 11.01
C ARG A 21 -9.78 -1.89 9.68
N PRO A 22 -9.00 -2.14 8.61
CA PRO A 22 -9.37 -1.73 7.26
C PRO A 22 -10.73 -2.33 6.84
N PRO A 23 -11.56 -1.59 6.10
CA PRO A 23 -12.81 -2.12 5.55
C PRO A 23 -12.54 -3.26 4.56
N MET A 24 -13.34 -4.33 4.62
CA MET A 24 -13.26 -5.43 3.66
C MET A 24 -13.91 -5.05 2.32
N LEU A 25 -13.29 -5.46 1.19
CA LEU A 25 -13.80 -5.23 -0.16
C LEU A 25 -14.93 -6.21 -0.51
N ALA A 26 -16.18 -5.78 -0.31
CA ALA A 26 -17.34 -6.55 -0.75
C ALA A 26 -17.57 -6.47 -2.28
N PRO A 27 -18.12 -7.53 -2.92
CA PRO A 27 -18.52 -7.51 -4.33
C PRO A 27 -19.42 -6.31 -4.68
N GLY A 28 -19.17 -5.66 -5.81
CA GLY A 28 -19.94 -4.52 -6.30
C GLY A 28 -19.71 -3.19 -5.55
N ASN A 29 -18.92 -3.17 -4.48
CA ASN A 29 -18.75 -2.00 -3.61
C ASN A 29 -17.38 -1.31 -3.74
N TYR A 30 -16.67 -1.50 -4.86
CA TYR A 30 -15.30 -1.00 -5.05
C TYR A 30 -15.14 0.50 -4.78
N VAL A 31 -16.03 1.35 -5.32
CA VAL A 31 -15.96 2.81 -5.14
C VAL A 31 -16.06 3.20 -3.66
N GLN A 32 -16.98 2.56 -2.92
CA GLN A 32 -17.15 2.79 -1.50
C GLN A 32 -15.96 2.26 -0.70
N TRP A 33 -15.50 1.05 -1.00
CA TRP A 33 -14.33 0.46 -0.36
C TRP A 33 -13.08 1.33 -0.55
N LYS A 34 -12.81 1.78 -1.77
CA LYS A 34 -11.70 2.67 -2.10
C LYS A 34 -11.74 3.95 -1.25
N SER A 35 -12.92 4.57 -1.14
CA SER A 35 -13.11 5.76 -0.31
C SER A 35 -12.88 5.48 1.19
N ARG A 36 -13.35 4.33 1.69
CA ARG A 36 -13.18 3.93 3.09
C ARG A 36 -11.72 3.59 3.42
N ILE A 37 -11.00 2.91 2.53
CA ILE A 37 -9.56 2.64 2.68
C ILE A 37 -8.78 3.95 2.77
N LYS A 38 -9.04 4.91 1.87
CA LYS A 38 -8.39 6.23 1.94
C LYS A 38 -8.65 6.93 3.27
N ARG A 39 -9.90 6.96 3.75
CA ARG A 39 -10.23 7.52 5.06
C ARG A 39 -9.56 6.78 6.22
N TYR A 40 -9.43 5.46 6.14
CA TYR A 40 -8.71 4.68 7.13
C TYR A 40 -7.22 5.05 7.16
N ILE A 41 -6.59 5.19 5.99
CA ILE A 41 -5.19 5.65 5.85
C ILE A 41 -5.02 7.04 6.46
N ASP A 42 -5.95 7.98 6.22
CA ASP A 42 -5.91 9.34 6.79
C ASP A 42 -5.90 9.37 8.33
N THR A 43 -6.27 8.27 9.00
CA THR A 43 -6.18 8.16 10.47
C THR A 43 -4.80 7.74 10.99
N LYS A 44 -3.87 7.36 10.10
CA LYS A 44 -2.54 6.87 10.45
C LYS A 44 -1.53 8.03 10.58
N PRO A 45 -0.55 7.93 11.49
CA PRO A 45 0.43 9.00 11.69
C PRO A 45 1.31 9.25 10.45
N ASN A 46 1.58 8.23 9.65
CA ASN A 46 2.38 8.25 8.42
C ASN A 46 1.52 8.25 7.13
N HIS A 47 0.27 8.73 7.20
CA HIS A 47 -0.70 8.68 6.10
C HIS A 47 -0.18 9.27 4.77
N GLU A 48 0.61 10.35 4.81
CA GLU A 48 1.20 10.95 3.60
C GLU A 48 2.13 9.96 2.88
N LEU A 49 3.00 9.26 3.63
CA LEU A 49 3.89 8.24 3.08
C LEU A 49 3.11 7.02 2.59
N ILE A 50 2.04 6.63 3.28
CA ILE A 50 1.18 5.53 2.83
C ILE A 50 0.52 5.90 1.48
N HIS A 51 -0.04 7.10 1.34
CA HIS A 51 -0.58 7.57 0.06
C HIS A 51 0.48 7.59 -1.03
N TYR A 52 1.70 8.04 -0.70
CA TYR A 52 2.82 8.00 -1.63
C TYR A 52 3.12 6.57 -2.12
N CYS A 53 3.13 5.58 -1.22
CA CYS A 53 3.32 4.16 -1.54
C CYS A 53 2.20 3.56 -2.42
N LEU A 54 0.98 4.10 -2.38
CA LEU A 54 -0.11 3.64 -3.25
C LEU A 54 0.06 4.13 -4.70
N GLU A 55 0.76 5.24 -4.90
CA GLU A 55 0.89 5.90 -6.20
C GLU A 55 2.26 5.64 -6.85
N ASN A 56 3.28 5.37 -6.04
CA ASN A 56 4.67 5.27 -6.47
C ASN A 56 5.31 3.97 -6.00
N PRO A 57 6.25 3.39 -6.78
CA PRO A 57 7.02 2.25 -6.31
C PRO A 57 7.90 2.65 -5.11
N PRO A 58 8.21 1.69 -4.21
CA PRO A 58 9.12 1.94 -3.10
C PRO A 58 10.54 2.21 -3.59
N TYR A 59 11.37 2.76 -2.70
CA TYR A 59 12.79 2.92 -2.97
C TYR A 59 13.47 1.57 -3.24
N GLU A 60 14.18 1.46 -4.36
CA GLU A 60 14.95 0.27 -4.69
C GLU A 60 16.36 0.34 -4.10
N LEU A 61 16.64 -0.53 -3.13
CA LEU A 61 17.99 -0.76 -2.63
C LEU A 61 18.87 -1.34 -3.74
N GLY A 62 20.11 -0.86 -3.85
CA GLY A 62 21.05 -1.38 -4.83
C GLY A 62 22.45 -0.81 -4.68
N TRP A 63 23.26 -0.97 -5.72
CA TRP A 63 24.60 -0.39 -5.76
C TRP A 63 24.52 1.13 -5.94
N LYS A 64 25.13 1.88 -5.02
CA LYS A 64 25.26 3.34 -5.11
C LYS A 64 26.70 3.79 -4.93
N ASP A 65 26.98 4.92 -5.54
CA ASP A 65 28.25 5.61 -5.49
C ASP A 65 28.21 6.65 -4.35
N LYS A 66 29.02 6.45 -3.29
CA LYS A 66 29.14 7.39 -2.18
C LYS A 66 30.47 8.15 -2.26
N ARG A 67 30.43 9.47 -2.08
CA ARG A 67 31.64 10.28 -1.93
C ARG A 67 32.14 10.17 -0.49
N VAL A 68 33.38 9.74 -0.32
CA VAL A 68 34.03 9.68 0.99
C VAL A 68 34.93 10.90 1.16
N PRO A 69 34.80 11.69 2.25
CA PRO A 69 35.75 12.77 2.53
C PRO A 69 37.16 12.23 2.76
N ASN A 70 38.18 12.91 2.24
CA ASN A 70 39.56 12.56 2.52
C ASN A 70 39.97 13.01 3.94
N SER A 71 41.18 12.63 4.39
CA SER A 71 41.72 12.97 5.72
C SER A 71 41.78 14.47 6.03
N ASP A 72 41.76 15.30 4.99
CA ASP A 72 41.83 16.76 5.08
C ASP A 72 40.43 17.41 5.06
N GLY A 73 39.37 16.60 5.13
CA GLY A 73 37.97 17.06 5.11
C GLY A 73 37.48 17.51 3.72
N ASN A 74 38.31 17.37 2.68
CA ASN A 74 37.98 17.76 1.33
C ASN A 74 37.30 16.59 0.59
N LEU A 75 36.24 16.91 -0.17
CA LEU A 75 35.50 15.92 -0.96
C LEU A 75 36.23 15.63 -2.28
N THR A 76 37.48 15.14 -2.23
CA THR A 76 38.18 14.67 -3.45
C THR A 76 37.68 13.29 -3.86
N THR A 77 37.13 13.22 -5.08
CA THR A 77 37.03 12.17 -6.13
C THR A 77 36.96 10.67 -5.82
N THR A 78 37.18 10.19 -4.59
CA THR A 78 37.07 8.77 -4.25
C THR A 78 35.60 8.43 -4.04
N THR A 79 35.01 7.89 -5.11
CA THR A 79 33.69 7.29 -5.10
C THR A 79 33.84 5.82 -4.68
N GLU A 80 33.35 5.48 -3.51
CA GLU A 80 33.23 4.08 -3.09
C GLU A 80 31.87 3.55 -3.54
N ARG A 81 31.88 2.41 -4.25
CA ARG A 81 30.66 1.72 -4.64
C ARG A 81 30.20 0.84 -3.47
N VAL A 82 29.10 1.25 -2.84
CA VAL A 82 28.53 0.57 -1.67
C VAL A 82 27.21 -0.07 -2.07
N PHE A 83 26.98 -1.31 -1.65
CA PHE A 83 25.67 -1.93 -1.78
C PHE A 83 24.77 -1.46 -0.64
N GLU A 84 23.66 -0.82 -0.99
CA GLU A 84 22.69 -0.36 -0.01
C GLU A 84 21.95 -1.54 0.63
N THR A 85 21.82 -1.44 1.94
CA THR A 85 21.10 -2.37 2.79
C THR A 85 20.24 -1.55 3.72
N TYR A 86 19.19 -2.15 4.28
CA TYR A 86 18.35 -1.47 5.27
C TYR A 86 19.16 -0.81 6.40
N LYS A 87 20.28 -1.40 6.82
CA LYS A 87 21.14 -0.89 7.90
C LYS A 87 22.03 0.30 7.51
N ASN A 88 22.27 0.56 6.23
CA ASN A 88 23.25 1.57 5.78
C ASN A 88 22.65 2.73 4.97
N VAL A 89 21.35 2.65 4.65
CA VAL A 89 20.57 3.75 4.08
C VAL A 89 20.16 4.77 5.12
N THR A 90 19.72 5.95 4.67
CA THR A 90 19.21 7.05 5.49
C THR A 90 17.92 6.66 6.22
N GLN A 91 17.57 7.42 7.26
CA GLN A 91 16.34 7.15 8.01
C GLN A 91 15.09 7.31 7.13
N ASP A 92 15.04 8.33 6.26
CA ASP A 92 13.92 8.55 5.33
C ASP A 92 13.66 7.34 4.42
N ILE A 93 14.72 6.70 3.90
CA ILE A 93 14.56 5.48 3.08
C ILE A 93 14.01 4.33 3.92
N ARG A 94 14.46 4.18 5.18
CA ARG A 94 13.91 3.15 6.08
C ARG A 94 12.45 3.40 6.38
N ASP A 95 12.08 4.65 6.65
CA ASP A 95 10.72 5.05 6.98
C ASP A 95 9.80 4.79 5.78
N GLN A 96 10.27 5.06 4.56
CA GLN A 96 9.58 4.71 3.33
C GLN A 96 9.40 3.19 3.18
N LEU A 97 10.47 2.39 3.35
CA LEU A 97 10.40 0.93 3.25
C LEU A 97 9.50 0.30 4.32
N ASN A 98 9.50 0.84 5.53
CA ASN A 98 8.61 0.39 6.61
C ASN A 98 7.15 0.77 6.32
N THR A 99 6.93 1.98 5.81
CA THR A 99 5.60 2.43 5.41
C THR A 99 5.06 1.64 4.21
N GLU A 100 5.93 1.22 3.29
CA GLU A 100 5.57 0.32 2.19
C GLU A 100 5.00 -1.01 2.71
N ALA A 101 5.66 -1.62 3.70
CA ALA A 101 5.18 -2.85 4.32
C ALA A 101 3.82 -2.64 5.02
N GLU A 102 3.63 -1.49 5.67
CA GLU A 102 2.33 -1.12 6.26
C GLU A 102 1.25 -0.93 5.19
N ALA A 103 1.56 -0.24 4.09
CA ALA A 103 0.64 -0.03 2.97
C ALA A 103 0.20 -1.36 2.36
N VAL A 104 1.14 -2.29 2.12
CA VAL A 104 0.84 -3.66 1.68
C VAL A 104 -0.11 -4.33 2.68
N GLN A 105 0.20 -4.30 3.97
CA GLN A 105 -0.63 -4.93 5.00
C GLN A 105 -2.05 -4.35 5.03
N ILE A 106 -2.21 -3.02 4.92
CA ILE A 106 -3.51 -2.35 4.90
C ILE A 106 -4.35 -2.85 3.73
N ILE A 107 -3.77 -2.91 2.52
CA ILE A 107 -4.49 -3.36 1.33
C ILE A 107 -4.87 -4.85 1.47
N LEU A 108 -3.90 -5.70 1.82
CA LEU A 108 -4.11 -7.16 1.91
C LEU A 108 -5.13 -7.54 3.00
N THR A 109 -5.19 -6.79 4.10
CA THR A 109 -6.19 -7.01 5.16
C THR A 109 -7.59 -6.54 4.75
N GLY A 110 -7.67 -5.62 3.78
CA GLY A 110 -8.91 -5.06 3.26
C GLY A 110 -9.48 -5.81 2.05
N ILE A 111 -8.91 -6.94 1.64
CA ILE A 111 -9.39 -7.73 0.49
C ILE A 111 -9.66 -9.19 0.87
N ASP A 112 -10.58 -9.82 0.12
CA ASP A 112 -10.87 -11.24 0.24
C ASP A 112 -9.84 -12.12 -0.51
N ASN A 113 -9.83 -13.42 -0.20
CA ASN A 113 -8.84 -14.39 -0.70
C ASN A 113 -8.86 -14.58 -2.22
N ASP A 114 -10.01 -14.38 -2.86
CA ASP A 114 -10.17 -14.44 -4.32
C ASP A 114 -9.40 -13.30 -5.00
N ILE A 115 -9.51 -12.08 -4.47
CA ILE A 115 -8.75 -10.92 -4.93
C ILE A 115 -7.27 -11.10 -4.60
N TYR A 116 -6.95 -11.55 -3.38
CA TYR A 116 -5.57 -11.85 -2.96
C TYR A 116 -4.87 -12.77 -3.95
N SER A 117 -5.52 -13.85 -4.36
CA SER A 117 -4.95 -14.82 -5.30
C SER A 117 -4.61 -14.22 -6.66
N THR A 118 -5.29 -13.14 -7.05
CA THR A 118 -5.04 -12.43 -8.31
C THR A 118 -3.90 -11.42 -8.20
N VAL A 119 -3.69 -10.85 -7.00
CA VAL A 119 -2.68 -9.79 -6.77
C VAL A 119 -1.43 -10.27 -6.04
N ASN A 120 -1.33 -11.56 -5.70
CA ASN A 120 -0.22 -12.12 -4.93
C ASN A 120 1.16 -12.01 -5.60
N ALA A 121 1.20 -11.82 -6.92
CA ALA A 121 2.43 -11.63 -7.68
C ALA A 121 2.89 -10.16 -7.71
N CYS A 122 2.06 -9.22 -7.25
CA CYS A 122 2.41 -7.81 -7.20
C CYS A 122 3.40 -7.56 -6.06
N PRO A 123 4.59 -6.99 -6.34
CA PRO A 123 5.68 -6.94 -5.37
C PRO A 123 5.57 -5.80 -4.35
N ASN A 124 4.69 -4.82 -4.57
CA ASN A 124 4.59 -3.61 -3.78
C ASN A 124 3.15 -3.08 -3.75
N ALA A 125 2.86 -2.18 -2.81
CA ALA A 125 1.55 -1.60 -2.55
C ALA A 125 0.97 -0.90 -3.78
N CYS A 126 1.80 -0.13 -4.51
CA CYS A 126 1.40 0.56 -5.74
C CYS A 126 0.89 -0.41 -6.81
N GLU A 127 1.62 -1.51 -7.06
CA GLU A 127 1.23 -2.53 -8.03
C GLU A 127 -0.01 -3.31 -7.57
N ILE A 128 -0.11 -3.68 -6.28
CA ILE A 128 -1.30 -4.33 -5.73
C ILE A 128 -2.52 -3.42 -5.91
N TRP A 129 -2.39 -2.14 -5.54
CA TRP A 129 -3.45 -1.15 -5.63
C TRP A 129 -3.97 -1.04 -7.07
N LYS A 130 -3.06 -0.81 -8.04
CA LYS A 130 -3.36 -0.74 -9.48
C LYS A 130 -4.01 -2.03 -10.00
N ALA A 131 -3.56 -3.19 -9.55
CA ALA A 131 -4.14 -4.47 -9.96
C ALA A 131 -5.59 -4.61 -9.49
N ILE A 132 -5.90 -4.21 -8.25
CA ILE A 132 -7.28 -4.18 -7.73
C ILE A 132 -8.13 -3.19 -8.55
N GLU A 133 -7.61 -2.01 -8.89
CA GLU A 133 -8.36 -1.04 -9.70
C GLU A 133 -8.73 -1.62 -11.07
N ARG A 134 -7.77 -2.28 -11.74
CA ARG A 134 -7.96 -2.92 -13.04
C ARG A 134 -8.96 -4.08 -12.96
N LEU A 135 -8.87 -4.90 -11.92
CA LEU A 135 -9.80 -6.02 -11.69
C LEU A 135 -11.24 -5.50 -11.61
N LYS A 136 -11.46 -4.43 -10.84
CA LYS A 136 -12.81 -3.87 -10.63
C LYS A 136 -13.32 -3.03 -11.80
N GLN A 137 -12.42 -2.43 -12.60
CA GLN A 137 -12.79 -1.84 -13.89
C GLN A 137 -13.16 -2.92 -14.92
N GLY A 138 -12.43 -4.04 -14.97
CA GLY A 138 -12.74 -5.18 -15.84
C GLY A 138 -14.07 -5.86 -15.52
N GLU A 139 -14.43 -6.00 -14.24
CA GLU A 139 -15.75 -6.48 -13.80
C GLU A 139 -16.89 -5.57 -14.29
N SER A 140 -16.68 -4.26 -14.35
CA SER A 140 -17.71 -3.30 -14.81
C SER A 140 -17.93 -3.28 -16.33
N ILE A 141 -16.98 -3.76 -17.13
CA ILE A 141 -17.07 -3.83 -18.60
C ILE A 141 -17.77 -5.14 -19.06
N ASN A 142 -17.82 -6.17 -18.21
CA ASN A 142 -18.25 -7.51 -18.60
C ASN A 142 -19.76 -7.81 -18.38
N VAL A 143 -20.60 -6.78 -18.21
CA VAL A 143 -22.04 -6.99 -18.06
C VAL A 143 -22.76 -6.05 -19.04
N GLN A 144 -23.01 -6.56 -20.26
CA GLN A 144 -23.97 -6.07 -21.29
C GLN A 144 -23.45 -5.36 -22.55
N ASP A 145 -22.15 -5.20 -22.79
CA ASP A 145 -21.64 -4.60 -24.07
C ASP A 145 -21.18 -5.63 -25.13
N LEU A 146 -21.87 -6.78 -25.21
CA LEU A 146 -21.75 -7.76 -26.32
C LEU A 146 -23.13 -8.28 -26.73
#